data_AF-A0A7S0HLY9-F1
#
_entry.id   AF-A0A7S0HLY9-F1
#
_cell.length_a   1.000
_cell.length_b   1.000
_cell.length_c   1.000
_cell.angle_alpha   90.00
_cell.angle_beta   90.00
_cell.angle_gamma   90.00
#
_symmetry.space_group_name_H-M   'P 1'
#
loop_
_entity.id
_entity.type
_entity.pdbx_description
1 polymer ?
#
loop_
_entity_poly.entity_id
_entity_poly.type
_entity_poly.pdbx_seq_one_letter_code
_entity_poly.pdbx_strand_id
1 'polypeptide(L)'
;DLQFGAITVCMGLLGTAIGGVLLDTLTRRMGSDVATASLMLVSGLTALAIPFLLAAFLLPSRLMFYVGMIVGELLLFATTSPVNGVFLWCVPPVDRSISMAVANILIHVLGDVISPVAAGAAWQYTGSGKITMAAVSGWLTWAVIFWLYS
;
A
#
# COMPACT_ATOMS: atom_id res chain seq x y z
N ASP A 1 -18.87 6.22 -5.70
CA ASP A 1 -20.08 6.26 -4.87
C ASP A 1 -20.50 4.86 -4.46
N LEU A 2 -20.61 4.63 -3.14
CA LEU A 2 -20.92 3.41 -2.37
C LEU A 2 -20.34 2.05 -2.85
N GLN A 3 -20.55 1.63 -4.09
CA GLN A 3 -20.01 0.39 -4.67
C GLN A 3 -18.49 0.32 -4.56
N PHE A 4 -17.81 1.39 -4.97
CA PHE A 4 -16.35 1.48 -4.86
C PHE A 4 -15.90 1.43 -3.40
N GLY A 5 -16.57 2.13 -2.49
CA GLY A 5 -16.25 2.08 -1.06
C GLY A 5 -16.45 0.68 -0.46
N ALA A 6 -17.51 -0.04 -0.87
CA ALA A 6 -17.72 -1.42 -0.45
C ALA A 6 -16.63 -2.36 -0.97
N ILE A 7 -16.18 -2.18 -2.22
CA ILE A 7 -15.02 -2.89 -2.77
C ILE A 7 -13.79 -2.62 -1.91
N THR A 8 -13.46 -1.34 -1.65
CA THR A 8 -12.29 -0.95 -0.86
C THR A 8 -12.33 -1.57 0.54
N VAL A 9 -13.47 -1.57 1.23
CA VAL A 9 -13.61 -2.21 2.56
C VAL A 9 -13.36 -3.71 2.47
N CYS A 10 -13.97 -4.40 1.51
CA CYS A 10 -13.77 -5.84 1.32
C CYS A 10 -12.30 -6.17 0.99
N MET A 11 -11.68 -5.43 0.07
CA MET A 11 -10.27 -5.61 -0.30
C MET A 11 -9.33 -5.26 0.86
N GLY A 12 -9.70 -4.29 1.69
CA GLY A 12 -8.99 -3.93 2.92
C GLY A 12 -8.90 -5.09 3.90
N LEU A 13 -10.05 -5.69 4.22
CA LEU A 13 -10.12 -6.83 5.13
C LEU A 13 -9.41 -8.06 4.57
N LEU A 14 -9.71 -8.42 3.32
CA LEU A 14 -9.12 -9.59 2.67
C LEU A 14 -7.62 -9.43 2.45
N GLY A 15 -7.19 -8.28 1.94
CA GLY A 15 -5.79 -7.97 1.69
C GLY A 15 -4.99 -8.09 2.98
N THR A 16 -5.42 -7.42 4.05
CA THR A 16 -4.73 -7.47 5.35
C THR A 16 -4.56 -8.89 5.87
N ALA A 17 -5.62 -9.71 5.81
CA ALA A 17 -5.57 -11.11 6.23
C ALA A 17 -4.62 -11.95 5.35
N ILE A 18 -4.72 -11.83 4.02
CA ILE A 18 -3.85 -12.51 3.06
C ILE A 18 -2.39 -12.10 3.28
N GLY A 19 -2.12 -10.82 3.50
CA GLY A 19 -0.80 -10.28 3.78
C GLY A 19 -0.15 -10.91 5.01
N GLY A 20 -0.93 -11.13 6.08
CA GLY A 20 -0.47 -11.83 7.27
C GLY A 20 -0.11 -13.30 7.00
N VAL A 21 -0.98 -14.02 6.29
CA VAL A 21 -0.73 -15.42 5.90
C VAL A 21 0.51 -15.54 5.00
N LEU A 22 0.68 -14.61 4.05
CA LEU A 22 1.85 -14.57 3.17
C LEU A 22 3.12 -14.29 3.96
N LEU A 23 3.10 -13.34 4.90
CA LEU A 23 4.24 -13.03 5.78
C LEU A 23 4.65 -14.25 6.60
N ASP A 24 3.70 -14.90 7.27
CA ASP A 24 3.96 -16.09 8.11
C ASP A 24 4.51 -17.25 7.28
N THR A 25 4.02 -17.40 6.05
CA THR A 25 4.49 -18.43 5.12
C THR A 25 5.90 -18.12 4.63
N LEU A 26 6.17 -16.87 4.26
CA LEU A 26 7.47 -16.44 3.76
C LEU A 26 8.55 -16.54 4.85
N THR A 27 8.26 -16.04 6.05
CA THR A 27 9.15 -16.12 7.22
C THR A 27 9.53 -17.56 7.53
N ARG A 28 8.55 -18.49 7.55
CA ARG A 28 8.82 -19.93 7.78
C ARG A 28 9.61 -20.59 6.66
N ARG A 29 9.33 -20.25 5.40
CA ARG A 29 10.00 -20.86 4.23
C ARG A 29 11.44 -20.40 4.08
N MET A 30 11.69 -19.12 4.34
CA MET A 30 13.02 -18.53 4.18
C MET A 30 13.90 -18.72 5.42
N GLY A 31 13.30 -18.98 6.59
CA GLY A 31 14.04 -18.99 7.86
C GLY A 31 14.64 -17.62 8.20
N SER A 32 14.18 -16.55 7.54
CA SER A 32 14.61 -15.18 7.79
C SER A 32 13.84 -14.57 8.96
N ASP A 33 14.36 -13.49 9.52
CA ASP A 33 13.61 -12.71 10.49
C ASP A 33 12.38 -12.03 9.86
N VAL A 34 11.43 -11.65 10.72
CA VAL A 34 10.15 -11.06 10.30
C VAL A 34 10.35 -9.73 9.59
N ALA A 35 11.34 -8.93 9.96
CA ALA A 35 11.56 -7.62 9.34
C ALA A 35 12.06 -7.77 7.90
N THR A 36 13.05 -8.64 7.67
CA THR A 36 13.54 -8.97 6.32
C THR A 36 12.43 -9.55 5.44
N ALA A 37 11.68 -10.53 5.95
CA ALA A 37 10.55 -11.11 5.21
C ALA A 37 9.47 -10.06 4.88
N SER A 38 9.22 -9.14 5.80
CA SER A 38 8.27 -8.05 5.61
C SER A 38 8.73 -7.09 4.52
N LEU A 39 9.97 -6.60 4.55
CA LEU A 39 10.49 -5.69 3.54
C LEU A 39 10.46 -6.29 2.14
N MET A 40 10.85 -7.57 2.00
CA MET A 40 10.78 -8.27 0.71
C MET A 40 9.34 -8.40 0.20
N LEU A 41 8.42 -8.81 1.08
CA LEU A 41 7.01 -9.01 0.71
C LEU A 41 6.34 -7.69 0.36
N VAL A 42 6.53 -6.64 1.14
CA VAL A 42 5.99 -5.30 0.88
C VAL A 42 6.50 -4.74 -0.44
N SER A 43 7.80 -4.87 -0.71
CA SER A 43 8.41 -4.42 -1.96
C SER A 43 7.81 -5.14 -3.17
N GLY A 44 7.68 -6.46 -3.10
CA GLY A 44 7.10 -7.28 -4.17
C GLY A 44 5.62 -6.99 -4.42
N LEU A 45 4.81 -6.91 -3.36
CA LEU A 45 3.39 -6.61 -3.46
C LEU A 45 3.14 -5.21 -4.03
N THR A 46 3.90 -4.22 -3.57
CA THR A 46 3.78 -2.84 -4.05
C THR A 46 4.21 -2.72 -5.51
N ALA A 47 5.33 -3.35 -5.89
CA ALA A 47 5.79 -3.38 -7.27
C ALA A 47 4.75 -4.04 -8.19
N LEU A 48 4.10 -5.11 -7.73
CA LEU A 48 3.05 -5.79 -8.48
C LEU A 48 1.76 -4.95 -8.57
N ALA A 49 1.43 -4.14 -7.57
CA ALA A 49 0.23 -3.30 -7.57
C ALA A 49 0.30 -2.15 -8.60
N ILE A 50 1.48 -1.55 -8.79
CA ILE A 50 1.71 -0.39 -9.67
C ILE A 50 1.12 -0.57 -11.08
N PRO A 51 1.41 -1.63 -11.86
CA PRO A 51 0.87 -1.78 -13.20
C PRO A 51 -0.67 -1.87 -13.22
N PHE A 52 -1.30 -2.47 -12.21
CA PHE A 52 -2.77 -2.55 -12.14
C PHE A 52 -3.40 -1.18 -11.85
N LEU A 53 -2.79 -0.38 -10.97
CA LEU A 53 -3.23 0.97 -10.67
C LEU A 53 -3.02 1.91 -11.87
N LEU A 54 -1.86 1.84 -12.53
CA LEU A 54 -1.61 2.60 -13.74
C LEU A 54 -2.59 2.23 -14.85
N ALA A 55 -2.85 0.93 -15.06
CA ALA A 55 -3.85 0.46 -16.02
C ALA A 55 -5.26 0.97 -15.68
N ALA A 56 -5.63 1.02 -14.39
CA ALA A 56 -6.93 1.51 -13.95
C ALA A 56 -7.16 2.98 -14.35
N PHE A 57 -6.13 3.83 -14.21
CA PHE A 57 -6.27 5.27 -14.47
C PHE A 57 -5.96 5.70 -15.91
N LEU A 58 -5.03 5.01 -16.59
CA LEU A 58 -4.58 5.41 -17.94
C LEU A 58 -5.41 4.79 -19.06
N LEU A 59 -6.02 3.62 -18.87
CA LEU A 59 -6.82 2.98 -19.92
C LEU A 59 -8.23 3.60 -20.00
N PRO A 60 -8.79 3.82 -21.21
CA PRO A 60 -10.11 4.38 -21.40
C PRO A 60 -11.24 3.34 -21.23
N SER A 61 -11.11 2.41 -20.28
CA SER A 61 -12.08 1.33 -20.07
C SER A 61 -12.57 1.28 -18.62
N ARG A 62 -13.89 1.32 -18.45
CA ARG A 62 -14.53 1.21 -17.13
C ARG A 62 -14.28 -0.14 -16.47
N LEU A 63 -14.23 -1.22 -17.27
CA LEU A 63 -13.92 -2.56 -16.77
C LEU A 63 -12.48 -2.62 -16.25
N MET A 64 -11.52 -2.07 -17.01
CA MET A 64 -10.12 -2.04 -16.60
C MET A 64 -9.90 -1.18 -15.35
N PHE A 65 -10.66 -0.09 -15.20
CA PHE A 65 -10.68 0.68 -13.97
C PHE A 65 -11.06 -0.19 -12.77
N TYR A 66 -12.22 -0.85 -12.80
CA TYR A 66 -12.66 -1.65 -11.65
C TYR A 66 -11.76 -2.86 -11.37
N VAL A 67 -11.34 -3.60 -12.40
CA VAL A 67 -10.46 -4.76 -12.22
C VAL A 67 -9.10 -4.32 -11.69
N GLY A 68 -8.51 -3.27 -12.27
CA GLY A 68 -7.22 -2.73 -11.84
C GLY A 68 -7.27 -2.19 -10.41
N MET A 69 -8.37 -1.52 -10.03
CA MET A 69 -8.57 -1.06 -8.66
C MET A 69 -8.75 -2.23 -7.68
N ILE A 70 -9.57 -3.23 -7.98
CA ILE A 70 -9.78 -4.40 -7.10
C ILE A 70 -8.44 -5.11 -6.84
N VAL A 71 -7.68 -5.40 -7.89
CA VAL A 71 -6.40 -6.10 -7.76
C VAL A 71 -5.36 -5.20 -7.09
N GLY A 72 -5.28 -3.94 -7.50
CA GLY A 72 -4.33 -2.98 -6.92
C GLY A 72 -4.58 -2.72 -5.43
N GLU A 73 -5.83 -2.50 -5.02
CA GLU A 73 -6.23 -2.35 -3.62
C GLU A 73 -5.93 -3.61 -2.83
N LEU A 74 -6.28 -4.80 -3.33
CA LEU A 74 -6.00 -6.06 -2.63
C LEU A 74 -4.50 -6.23 -2.36
N LEU A 75 -3.66 -5.94 -3.36
CA LEU A 75 -2.20 -6.03 -3.25
C LEU A 75 -1.65 -4.98 -2.28
N LEU A 76 -2.12 -3.74 -2.34
CA LEU A 76 -1.69 -2.69 -1.41
C LEU A 76 -2.14 -2.99 0.02
N PHE A 77 -3.38 -3.43 0.24
CA PHE A 77 -3.85 -3.80 1.58
C PHE A 77 -3.16 -5.05 2.13
N ALA A 78 -2.66 -5.94 1.27
CA ALA A 78 -1.81 -7.05 1.70
C ALA A 78 -0.45 -6.59 2.24
N THR A 79 -0.02 -5.35 2.03
CA THR A 79 1.17 -4.80 2.67
C THR A 79 0.96 -4.43 4.14
N THR A 80 -0.29 -4.27 4.59
CA THR A 80 -0.64 -3.77 5.93
C THR A 80 -0.02 -4.62 7.05
N SER A 81 -0.22 -5.93 7.01
CA SER A 81 0.30 -6.86 8.04
C SER A 81 1.84 -6.91 8.05
N PRO A 82 2.53 -7.05 6.91
CA PRO A 82 3.98 -6.91 6.82
C PRO A 82 4.56 -5.58 7.34
N VAL A 83 3.98 -4.43 6.96
CA VAL A 83 4.45 -3.12 7.43
C VAL A 83 4.34 -3.01 8.95
N ASN A 84 3.21 -3.44 9.52
CA ASN A 84 3.04 -3.51 10.97
C ASN A 84 4.04 -4.48 11.62
N GLY A 85 4.37 -5.58 10.95
CA GLY A 85 5.43 -6.50 11.34
C GLY A 85 6.77 -5.77 11.53
N VAL A 86 7.19 -4.96 10.57
CA VAL A 86 8.43 -4.17 10.69
C VAL A 86 8.40 -3.30 11.95
N PHE A 87 7.34 -2.51 12.15
CA PHE A 87 7.23 -1.61 13.32
C PHE A 87 7.23 -2.33 14.67
N LEU A 88 6.66 -3.54 14.73
CA LEU A 88 6.64 -4.35 15.95
C LEU A 88 7.98 -5.03 16.24
N TRP A 89 8.75 -5.38 15.22
CA TRP A 89 9.96 -6.20 15.35
C TRP A 89 11.25 -5.39 15.24
N CYS A 90 11.19 -4.10 14.90
CA CYS A 90 12.34 -3.19 14.94
C CYS A 90 12.57 -2.52 16.31
N VAL A 91 11.66 -2.72 17.28
CA VAL A 91 11.74 -2.15 18.63
C VAL A 91 11.62 -3.24 19.71
N PRO A 92 12.12 -2.99 20.94
CA PRO A 92 11.89 -3.89 22.07
C PRO A 92 10.40 -4.07 22.38
N PRO A 93 9.98 -5.21 22.97
CA PRO A 93 8.56 -5.49 23.26
C PRO A 93 7.83 -4.41 24.07
N VAL A 94 8.53 -3.72 24.97
CA VAL A 94 7.97 -2.63 25.80
C VAL A 94 7.59 -1.39 24.99
N ASP A 95 8.22 -1.17 23.83
CA ASP A 95 8.03 0.01 22.99
C ASP A 95 7.12 -0.24 21.77
N ARG A 96 6.62 -1.47 21.60
CA ARG A 96 5.78 -1.85 20.45
C ARG A 96 4.50 -1.03 20.34
N SER A 97 3.86 -0.75 21.47
CA SER A 97 2.62 0.04 21.52
C SER A 97 2.84 1.47 21.04
N ILE A 98 3.92 2.12 21.51
CA ILE A 98 4.25 3.49 21.11
C ILE A 98 4.75 3.55 19.67
N SER A 99 5.53 2.57 19.21
CA SER A 99 5.95 2.42 17.80
C SER A 99 4.74 2.40 16.87
N MET A 100 3.76 1.53 17.15
CA MET A 100 2.52 1.45 16.37
C MET A 100 1.67 2.72 16.45
N ALA A 101 1.58 3.34 17.62
CA ALA A 101 0.82 4.58 17.80
C ALA A 101 1.41 5.71 16.95
N VAL A 102 2.73 5.90 17.01
CA VAL A 102 3.43 6.91 16.21
C VAL A 102 3.28 6.61 14.72
N ALA A 103 3.49 5.37 14.29
CA ALA A 103 3.33 4.97 12.89
C ALA A 103 1.92 5.27 12.36
N ASN A 104 0.88 4.90 13.11
CA ASN A 104 -0.51 5.15 12.72
C ASN A 104 -0.82 6.64 12.61
N ILE A 105 -0.42 7.44 13.60
CA ILE A 105 -0.62 8.90 13.57
C ILE A 105 0.05 9.51 12.34
N LEU A 106 1.31 9.14 12.08
CA LEU A 106 2.05 9.67 10.93
C LEU A 106 1.38 9.29 9.61
N ILE A 107 0.98 8.02 9.44
CA ILE A 107 0.33 7.56 8.22
C ILE A 107 -1.02 8.25 8.01
N HIS A 108 -1.80 8.48 9.08
CA HIS A 108 -3.08 9.19 8.96
C HIS A 108 -2.89 10.67 8.64
N VAL A 109 -1.94 11.36 9.28
CA VAL A 109 -1.67 12.77 8.97
C VAL A 109 -1.15 12.91 7.54
N LEU A 110 -0.19 12.09 7.13
CA LEU A 110 0.36 12.12 5.78
C LEU A 110 -0.68 11.72 4.73
N GLY A 111 -1.48 10.71 5.03
CA GLY A 111 -2.47 10.12 4.12
C GLY A 111 -3.77 10.93 4.00
N ASP A 112 -4.32 11.42 5.10
CA ASP A 112 -5.65 12.06 5.12
C ASP A 112 -5.58 13.58 5.01
N VAL A 113 -4.48 14.19 5.48
CA VAL A 113 -4.33 15.66 5.48
C VAL A 113 -3.44 16.12 4.33
N ILE A 114 -2.22 15.58 4.22
CA ILE A 114 -1.23 16.09 3.26
C ILE A 114 -1.49 15.55 1.85
N SER A 115 -1.78 14.26 1.70
CA SER A 115 -1.97 13.63 0.39
C SER A 115 -3.11 14.25 -0.43
N PRO A 116 -4.32 14.53 0.11
CA PRO A 116 -5.39 15.12 -0.70
C PRO A 116 -5.07 16.56 -1.14
N VAL A 117 -4.37 17.33 -0.29
CA VAL A 117 -3.91 18.69 -0.64
C VAL A 117 -2.90 18.63 -1.78
N ALA A 118 -1.92 17.73 -1.70
CA ALA A 118 -0.92 17.54 -2.75
C ALA A 118 -1.54 17.04 -4.06
N ALA A 119 -2.46 16.06 -4.00
CA ALA A 119 -3.18 15.56 -5.16
C ALA A 119 -4.06 16.64 -5.79
N GLY A 120 -4.72 17.47 -4.97
CA GLY A 120 -5.51 18.62 -5.44
C GLY A 120 -4.67 19.65 -6.19
N ALA A 121 -3.51 20.02 -5.63
CA ALA A 121 -2.56 20.92 -6.30
C ALA A 121 -2.02 20.32 -7.61
N ALA A 122 -1.69 19.02 -7.61
CA ALA A 122 -1.27 18.32 -8.83
C ALA A 122 -2.38 18.29 -9.89
N TRP A 123 -3.64 18.08 -9.50
CA TRP A 123 -4.78 18.14 -10.41
C TRP A 123 -4.99 19.54 -11.02
N GLN A 124 -4.80 20.61 -10.24
CA GLN A 124 -4.85 21.98 -10.75
C GLN A 124 -3.78 22.24 -11.82
N TYR A 125 -2.59 21.63 -11.68
CA TYR A 125 -1.51 21.76 -12.65
C TYR A 125 -1.71 20.87 -13.89
N THR A 126 -2.13 19.61 -13.71
CA THR A 126 -2.26 18.64 -14.82
C THR A 126 -3.56 18.82 -15.61
N GLY A 127 -4.59 19.43 -15.03
CA GLY A 127 -5.92 19.55 -15.61
C GLY A 127 -6.67 18.21 -15.77
N SER A 128 -6.10 17.09 -15.28
CA SER A 128 -6.65 15.75 -15.50
C SER A 128 -6.48 14.86 -14.27
N GLY A 129 -7.60 14.48 -13.66
CA GLY A 129 -7.59 13.59 -12.50
C GLY A 129 -6.98 12.23 -12.80
N LYS A 130 -7.11 11.72 -14.04
CA LYS A 130 -6.48 10.47 -14.47
C LYS A 130 -4.96 10.55 -14.41
N ILE A 131 -4.39 11.66 -14.89
CA ILE A 131 -2.93 11.88 -14.89
C ILE A 131 -2.45 12.05 -13.45
N THR A 132 -3.18 12.81 -12.64
CA THR A 132 -2.85 12.97 -11.21
C THR A 132 -2.83 11.62 -10.48
N MET A 133 -3.88 10.81 -10.64
CA MET A 133 -3.95 9.50 -9.97
C MET A 133 -2.91 8.51 -10.50
N ALA A 134 -2.59 8.57 -11.80
CA ALA A 134 -1.49 7.79 -12.36
C ALA A 134 -0.13 8.23 -11.81
N ALA A 135 0.10 9.54 -11.62
CA ALA A 135 1.31 10.06 -11.00
C ALA A 135 1.44 9.62 -9.53
N VAL A 136 0.35 9.69 -8.77
CA VAL A 136 0.30 9.16 -7.39
C VAL A 136 0.55 7.66 -7.36
N SER A 137 0.01 6.90 -8.31
CA SER A 137 0.30 5.45 -8.41
C SER A 137 1.78 5.21 -8.76
N GLY A 138 2.36 6.05 -9.62
CA GLY A 138 3.78 6.00 -9.95
C GLY A 138 4.70 6.34 -8.77
N TRP A 139 4.25 7.20 -7.85
CA TRP A 139 4.98 7.56 -6.62
C TRP A 139 5.35 6.33 -5.78
N LEU A 140 4.53 5.28 -5.82
CA LEU A 140 4.80 4.00 -5.12
C LEU A 140 6.13 3.35 -5.57
N THR A 141 6.63 3.67 -6.76
CA THR A 141 7.95 3.20 -7.22
C THR A 141 9.07 3.66 -6.29
N TRP A 142 8.96 4.87 -5.73
CA TRP A 142 9.94 5.34 -4.74
C TRP A 142 9.92 4.49 -3.48
N ALA A 143 8.74 4.09 -3.00
CA ALA A 143 8.63 3.21 -1.83
C ALA A 143 9.31 1.86 -2.08
N VAL A 144 9.09 1.26 -3.26
CA VAL A 144 9.76 0.01 -3.67
C VAL A 144 11.28 0.18 -3.67
N ILE A 145 11.79 1.28 -4.24
CA ILE A 145 13.23 1.56 -4.25
C ILE A 145 13.76 1.64 -2.81
N PHE A 146 13.16 2.47 -1.95
CA PHE A 146 13.64 2.63 -0.58
C PHE A 146 13.66 1.31 0.19
N TRP A 147 12.62 0.48 0.09
CA TRP A 147 12.55 -0.79 0.81
C TRP A 147 13.50 -1.86 0.29
N LEU A 148 13.86 -1.84 -1.00
CA LEU A 148 14.87 -2.75 -1.55
C LEU A 148 16.30 -2.39 -1.13
N TYR A 149 16.54 -1.15 -0.72
CA TYR A 149 17.86 -0.64 -0.29
C TYR A 149 17.99 -0.40 1.22
N SER A 150 16.97 -0.76 2.02
CA SER A 150 16.97 -0.68 3.49
C SER A 150 17.46 -1.98 4.12
#